data_AF-A0A0C3E545-F1
#
_entry.id   AF-A0A0C3E545-F1
#
_cell.length_a   1.000
_cell.length_b   1.000
_cell.length_c   1.000
_cell.angle_alpha   90.00
_cell.angle_beta   90.00
_cell.angle_gamma   90.00
#
_symmetry.space_group_name_H-M   'P 1'
#
loop_
_entity.id
_entity.type
_entity.pdbx_description
1 polymer ?
#
loop_
_entity_poly.entity_id
_entity_poly.type
_entity_poly.pdbx_seq_one_letter_code
_entity_poly.pdbx_strand_id
1 'polypeptide(L)'
;MDLKMTMRLPKLIAFDLDYTLWDFWVDTHIEPPLHQDPKTGVVYDNSTGYYGREGPSTVEFYGDVPGILKNLRDAGVTIAACSRTSAIKLAMEALKLIRIPNGTEASTENSTNTPTENNGDVSQSWTTTTSPAVKFFDQLEIYPTDKTVHFKELHKKTGLPYSEMLFFDDERRNRNVEKLGVTFILVPEGRGVDNKLFKDGLREWRKRHPEPTPSASDA
;
A
#
# COMPACT_ATOMS: atom_id res chain seq x y z
N MET A 1 -25.71 4.89 -26.19
CA MET A 1 -24.58 5.83 -26.03
C MET A 1 -23.63 5.19 -25.05
N ASP A 2 -22.50 4.70 -25.57
CA ASP A 2 -21.41 4.12 -24.79
C ASP A 2 -20.84 5.17 -23.83
N LEU A 3 -20.88 4.88 -22.54
CA LEU A 3 -20.13 5.63 -21.56
C LEU A 3 -19.32 4.65 -20.71
N LYS A 4 -18.32 4.01 -21.35
CA LYS A 4 -17.11 3.61 -20.63
C LYS A 4 -16.42 4.89 -20.15
N MET A 5 -16.99 5.55 -19.14
CA MET A 5 -16.26 6.52 -18.32
C MET A 5 -15.21 5.69 -17.57
N THR A 6 -14.02 5.59 -18.15
CA THR A 6 -12.82 5.28 -17.37
C THR A 6 -12.67 6.41 -16.35
N MET A 7 -13.17 6.20 -15.13
CA MET A 7 -13.15 7.21 -14.09
C MET A 7 -11.70 7.54 -13.73
N ARG A 8 -11.23 8.74 -14.10
CA ARG A 8 -9.85 9.21 -13.87
C ARG A 8 -9.38 8.98 -12.44
N LEU A 9 -8.11 8.62 -12.31
CA LEU A 9 -7.44 8.41 -11.03
C LEU A 9 -6.49 9.59 -10.74
N PRO A 10 -6.18 9.85 -9.46
CA PRO A 10 -5.01 10.65 -9.10
C PRO A 10 -3.76 10.03 -9.74
N LYS A 11 -2.81 10.86 -10.15
CA LYS A 11 -1.53 10.38 -10.71
C LYS A 11 -0.61 9.85 -9.61
N LEU A 12 -0.77 10.35 -8.39
CA LEU A 12 -0.06 9.87 -7.21
C LEU A 12 -1.03 9.63 -6.06
N ILE A 13 -0.90 8.48 -5.41
CA ILE A 13 -1.57 8.20 -4.13
C ILE A 13 -0.51 7.89 -3.08
N ALA A 14 -0.54 8.68 -2.01
CA ALA A 14 0.32 8.54 -0.86
C ALA A 14 -0.45 7.92 0.31
N PHE A 15 0.27 7.15 1.12
CA PHE A 15 -0.23 6.56 2.36
C PHE A 15 0.71 6.90 3.51
N ASP A 16 0.16 7.24 4.67
CA ASP A 16 0.92 7.09 5.92
C ASP A 16 1.19 5.61 6.21
N LEU A 17 2.07 5.33 7.17
CA LEU A 17 2.38 3.95 7.57
C LEU A 17 1.52 3.50 8.76
N ASP A 18 1.82 4.04 9.94
CA ASP A 18 1.24 3.61 11.20
C ASP A 18 -0.26 3.91 11.24
N TYR A 19 -1.08 2.95 11.71
CA TYR A 19 -2.54 3.01 11.71
C TYR A 19 -3.23 3.29 10.36
N THR A 20 -2.46 3.30 9.27
CA THR A 20 -2.94 3.53 7.90
C THR A 20 -2.77 2.28 7.05
N LEU A 21 -1.55 1.75 6.96
CA LEU A 21 -1.24 0.50 6.26
C LEU A 21 -1.20 -0.71 7.20
N TRP A 22 -0.85 -0.51 8.46
CA TRP A 22 -0.81 -1.54 9.51
C TRP A 22 -1.35 -1.01 10.84
N ASP A 23 -1.66 -1.87 11.80
CA ASP A 23 -2.41 -1.55 13.02
C ASP A 23 -1.55 -1.21 14.25
N PHE A 24 -0.31 -0.79 14.02
CA PHE A 24 0.65 -0.50 15.07
C PHE A 24 1.50 0.75 14.77
N TRP A 25 2.11 1.34 15.80
CA TRP A 25 3.22 2.28 15.66
C TRP A 25 4.53 1.52 15.58
N VAL A 26 5.22 1.63 14.46
CA VAL A 26 6.45 0.88 14.19
C VAL A 26 7.60 1.20 15.16
N ASP A 27 7.61 2.40 15.76
CA ASP A 27 8.62 2.82 16.73
C ASP A 27 8.28 2.48 18.19
N THR A 28 7.10 1.92 18.43
CA THR A 28 6.56 1.73 19.77
C THR A 28 6.14 0.28 20.02
N HIS A 29 5.40 -0.33 19.09
CA HIS A 29 4.72 -1.60 19.35
C HIS A 29 5.45 -2.85 18.86
N ILE A 30 6.53 -2.70 18.09
CA ILE A 30 7.31 -3.82 17.58
C ILE A 30 8.81 -3.64 17.84
N GLU A 31 9.53 -4.74 17.99
CA GLU A 31 10.97 -4.76 18.29
C GLU A 31 11.80 -5.48 17.21
N PRO A 32 12.96 -4.93 16.81
CA PRO A 32 13.89 -5.64 15.95
C PRO A 32 14.62 -6.78 16.70
N PRO A 33 15.16 -7.79 15.99
CA PRO A 33 15.04 -7.99 14.54
C PRO A 33 13.65 -8.48 14.12
N LEU A 34 13.24 -8.15 12.90
CA LEU A 34 12.05 -8.76 12.33
C LEU A 34 12.41 -10.08 11.66
N HIS A 35 11.49 -11.02 11.76
CA HIS A 35 11.67 -12.36 11.23
C HIS A 35 10.52 -12.70 10.29
N GLN A 36 10.83 -13.41 9.21
CA GLN A 36 9.84 -13.94 8.28
C GLN A 36 9.88 -15.46 8.32
N ASP A 37 8.72 -16.08 8.55
CA ASP A 37 8.56 -17.51 8.39
C ASP A 37 8.78 -17.89 6.90
N PRO A 38 9.75 -18.77 6.58
CA PRO A 38 10.08 -19.09 5.19
C PRO A 38 9.01 -19.93 4.48
N LYS A 39 8.08 -20.57 5.21
CA LYS A 39 6.99 -21.38 4.66
C LYS A 39 5.74 -20.54 4.45
N THR A 40 5.35 -19.76 5.46
CA THR A 40 4.08 -19.01 5.43
C THR A 40 4.26 -17.59 4.91
N GLY A 41 5.47 -17.03 4.98
CA GLY A 41 5.75 -15.63 4.66
C GLY A 41 5.30 -14.65 5.74
N VAL A 42 4.67 -15.13 6.82
CA VAL A 42 4.24 -14.31 7.96
C VAL A 42 5.45 -13.67 8.61
N VAL A 43 5.33 -12.39 8.95
CA VAL A 43 6.36 -11.62 9.62
C VAL A 43 5.99 -11.47 11.09
N TYR A 44 6.97 -11.64 11.96
CA TYR A 44 6.84 -11.45 13.40
C TYR A 44 8.03 -10.61 13.87
N ASP A 45 7.83 -9.91 14.97
CA ASP A 45 8.88 -9.15 15.63
C ASP A 45 9.49 -9.99 16.76
N ASN A 46 10.40 -9.39 17.54
CA ASN A 46 11.06 -10.05 18.67
C ASN A 46 10.42 -9.70 20.03
N SER A 47 9.32 -8.94 20.06
CA SER A 47 8.69 -8.57 21.33
C SER A 47 8.01 -9.76 22.01
N THR A 48 8.01 -9.75 23.34
CA THR A 48 7.28 -10.73 24.17
C THR A 48 6.04 -10.10 24.83
N GLY A 49 5.62 -8.93 24.33
CA GLY A 49 4.57 -8.06 24.89
C GLY A 49 5.11 -6.70 25.33
N TYR A 50 4.39 -5.62 24.99
CA TYR A 50 4.79 -4.23 25.24
C TYR A 50 4.00 -3.64 26.42
N TYR A 51 4.65 -3.32 27.54
CA TYR A 51 4.03 -2.60 28.68
C TYR A 51 2.62 -3.08 29.10
N GLY A 52 2.36 -4.39 29.05
CA GLY A 52 1.06 -4.96 29.43
C GLY A 52 -0.07 -4.77 28.40
N ARG A 53 0.23 -4.31 27.18
CA ARG A 53 -0.61 -4.46 25.99
C ARG A 53 0.00 -5.49 25.05
N GLU A 54 -0.83 -6.31 24.44
CA GLU A 54 -0.40 -7.20 23.37
C GLU A 54 0.03 -6.33 22.18
N GLY A 55 1.29 -6.44 21.78
CA GLY A 55 1.73 -5.96 20.46
C GLY A 55 1.02 -6.75 19.36
N PRO A 56 1.18 -6.37 18.09
CA PRO A 56 0.54 -7.12 17.02
C PRO A 56 1.09 -8.56 17.02
N SER A 57 0.21 -9.55 16.81
CA SER A 57 0.64 -10.95 16.71
C SER A 57 1.49 -11.21 15.46
N THR A 58 1.41 -10.32 14.48
CA THR A 58 2.03 -10.40 13.15
C THR A 58 2.32 -8.99 12.65
N VAL A 59 3.44 -8.82 11.93
CA VAL A 59 3.78 -7.58 11.23
C VAL A 59 3.21 -7.67 9.82
N GLU A 60 1.98 -7.18 9.64
CA GLU A 60 1.27 -7.27 8.36
C GLU A 60 0.48 -6.01 8.04
N PHE A 61 -0.02 -5.91 6.79
CA PHE A 61 -0.92 -4.84 6.41
C PHE A 61 -2.37 -5.17 6.77
N TYR A 62 -3.21 -4.14 6.88
CA TYR A 62 -4.67 -4.30 6.86
C TYR A 62 -5.10 -5.09 5.61
N GLY A 63 -6.10 -5.96 5.76
CA GLY A 63 -6.39 -7.02 4.78
C GLY A 63 -6.67 -6.58 3.34
N ASP A 64 -7.22 -5.37 3.14
CA ASP A 64 -7.52 -4.83 1.81
C ASP A 64 -6.33 -4.13 1.13
N VAL A 65 -5.31 -3.73 1.90
CA VAL A 65 -4.15 -2.96 1.41
C VAL A 65 -3.38 -3.70 0.31
N PRO A 66 -3.06 -5.00 0.41
CA PRO A 66 -2.38 -5.72 -0.67
C PRO A 66 -3.09 -5.62 -2.03
N GLY A 67 -4.42 -5.75 -2.03
CA GLY A 67 -5.24 -5.64 -3.24
C GLY A 67 -5.28 -4.21 -3.78
N ILE A 68 -5.38 -3.21 -2.91
CA ILE A 68 -5.34 -1.78 -3.28
C ILE A 68 -4.00 -1.45 -3.97
N LEU A 69 -2.87 -1.80 -3.35
CA LEU A 69 -1.54 -1.52 -3.89
C LEU A 69 -1.32 -2.21 -5.25
N LYS A 70 -1.75 -3.47 -5.39
CA LYS A 70 -1.69 -4.18 -6.67
C LYS A 70 -2.50 -3.45 -7.76
N ASN A 71 -3.75 -3.11 -7.46
CA ASN A 71 -4.63 -2.43 -8.41
C ASN A 71 -4.09 -1.06 -8.84
N LEU A 72 -3.44 -0.33 -7.92
CA LEU A 72 -2.81 0.95 -8.23
C LEU A 72 -1.61 0.81 -9.16
N ARG A 73 -0.75 -0.17 -8.90
CA ARG A 73 0.39 -0.49 -9.77
C ARG A 73 -0.08 -0.91 -11.16
N ASP A 74 -1.08 -1.79 -11.23
CA ASP A 74 -1.65 -2.25 -12.51
C ASP A 74 -2.31 -1.10 -13.28
N ALA A 75 -2.81 -0.08 -12.59
CA ALA A 75 -3.36 1.14 -13.18
C ALA A 75 -2.30 2.21 -13.53
N GLY A 76 -1.02 1.97 -13.27
CA GLY A 76 0.07 2.91 -13.54
C GLY A 76 0.05 4.17 -12.66
N VAL A 77 -0.57 4.10 -11.48
CA VAL A 77 -0.57 5.19 -10.50
C VAL A 77 0.74 5.16 -9.71
N THR A 78 1.37 6.31 -9.51
CA THR A 78 2.54 6.43 -8.62
C THR A 78 2.11 6.22 -7.17
N ILE A 79 2.76 5.30 -6.47
CA ILE A 79 2.45 4.98 -5.07
C ILE A 79 3.56 5.50 -4.16
N ALA A 80 3.18 6.23 -3.12
CA ALA A 80 4.13 6.75 -2.14
C ALA A 80 3.80 6.32 -0.70
N ALA A 81 4.82 6.04 0.10
CA ALA A 81 4.70 6.02 1.55
C ALA A 81 5.23 7.35 2.11
N CYS A 82 4.51 7.95 3.05
CA CYS A 82 4.88 9.19 3.72
C CYS A 82 4.71 9.00 5.22
N SER A 83 5.76 8.79 6.01
CA SER A 83 5.65 8.55 7.46
C SER A 83 6.62 9.40 8.26
N ARG A 84 6.14 9.81 9.45
CA ARG A 84 6.91 10.64 10.40
C ARG A 84 7.72 9.81 11.40
N THR A 85 7.71 8.49 11.29
CA THR A 85 8.43 7.64 12.26
C THR A 85 9.91 7.97 12.28
N SER A 86 10.51 7.98 13.48
CA SER A 86 11.96 8.00 13.64
C SER A 86 12.60 6.62 13.46
N ALA A 87 11.81 5.54 13.53
CA ALA A 87 12.28 4.17 13.36
C ALA A 87 12.41 3.78 11.88
N ILE A 88 13.11 4.62 11.09
CA ILE A 88 13.20 4.51 9.63
C ILE A 88 13.69 3.12 9.20
N LYS A 89 14.73 2.59 9.87
CA LYS A 89 15.30 1.28 9.52
C LYS A 89 14.29 0.14 9.72
N LEU A 90 13.52 0.20 10.81
CA LEU A 90 12.54 -0.83 11.16
C LEU A 90 11.33 -0.79 10.23
N ALA A 91 10.83 0.41 9.91
CA ALA A 91 9.78 0.58 8.90
C ALA A 91 10.21 0.02 7.53
N MET A 92 11.46 0.30 7.12
CA MET A 92 12.00 -0.24 5.87
C MET A 92 12.19 -1.76 5.92
N GLU A 93 12.55 -2.33 7.07
CA GLU A 93 12.66 -3.77 7.28
C GLU A 93 11.28 -4.44 7.17
N ALA A 94 10.26 -3.89 7.83
CA ALA A 94 8.88 -4.37 7.73
C ALA A 94 8.40 -4.38 6.27
N LEU A 95 8.56 -3.28 5.54
CA LEU A 95 8.18 -3.19 4.12
C LEU A 95 8.94 -4.18 3.22
N LYS A 96 10.18 -4.54 3.55
CA LYS A 96 10.97 -5.55 2.81
C LYS A 96 10.51 -6.97 3.09
N LEU A 97 10.00 -7.24 4.29
CA LEU A 97 9.58 -8.57 4.70
C LEU A 97 8.12 -8.84 4.35
N ILE A 98 7.20 -7.90 4.57
CA ILE A 98 5.76 -8.07 4.26
C ILE A 98 5.60 -8.49 2.79
N ARG A 99 4.76 -9.51 2.55
CA ARG A 99 4.53 -10.09 1.22
C ARG A 99 3.14 -9.73 0.70
N ILE A 100 3.09 -9.24 -0.54
CA ILE A 100 1.84 -9.04 -1.28
C ILE A 100 1.70 -10.18 -2.31
N PRO A 101 0.55 -10.88 -2.34
CA PRO A 101 0.27 -11.89 -3.36
C PRO A 101 0.26 -11.28 -4.78
N ASN A 102 0.97 -11.92 -5.71
CA ASN A 102 0.96 -11.57 -7.13
C ASN A 102 -0.17 -12.27 -7.91
N GLY A 103 -0.67 -13.39 -7.38
CA GLY A 103 -1.66 -14.27 -8.00
C GLY A 103 -1.25 -15.74 -7.85
N THR A 104 -2.07 -16.64 -8.40
CA THR A 104 -1.79 -18.08 -8.48
C THR A 104 -1.24 -18.43 -9.86
N GLU A 105 -0.08 -19.07 -9.91
CA GLU A 105 0.46 -19.68 -11.12
C GLU A 105 0.28 -21.20 -11.07
N ALA A 106 -0.06 -21.81 -12.20
CA ALA A 106 -0.02 -23.27 -12.32
C ALA A 106 1.45 -23.70 -12.33
N SER A 107 1.87 -24.52 -11.37
CA SER A 107 3.22 -25.08 -11.43
C SER A 107 3.27 -26.14 -12.54
N THR A 108 3.92 -25.84 -13.66
CA THR A 108 4.39 -26.86 -14.60
C THR A 108 5.58 -27.55 -13.96
N GLU A 109 5.33 -28.60 -13.20
CA GLU A 109 6.38 -29.54 -12.81
C GLU A 109 6.98 -30.14 -14.08
N ASN A 110 8.18 -29.68 -14.49
CA ASN A 110 9.01 -30.45 -15.40
C ASN A 110 9.53 -31.67 -14.62
N SER A 111 8.72 -32.72 -14.55
CA SER A 111 9.15 -34.05 -14.17
C SER A 111 10.12 -34.59 -15.22
N THR A 112 11.40 -34.25 -15.12
CA THR A 112 12.44 -35.16 -15.57
C THR A 112 12.49 -36.30 -14.56
N ASN A 113 11.73 -37.37 -14.80
CA ASN A 113 12.18 -38.75 -14.59
C ASN A 113 11.16 -39.78 -15.08
N THR A 114 11.69 -40.68 -15.94
CA THR A 114 11.46 -42.13 -16.04
C THR A 114 10.01 -42.66 -15.98
N PRO A 115 9.55 -43.41 -17.01
CA PRO A 115 8.19 -43.95 -17.02
C PRO A 115 8.03 -45.03 -15.94
N THR A 116 7.20 -44.76 -14.95
CA THR A 116 6.53 -45.80 -14.17
C THR A 116 5.03 -45.55 -14.23
N GLU A 117 4.33 -46.51 -14.84
CA GLU A 117 2.89 -46.50 -15.02
C GLU A 117 2.19 -46.52 -13.66
N ASN A 118 1.51 -45.43 -13.31
CA ASN A 118 0.47 -45.42 -12.29
C ASN A 118 -0.60 -44.40 -12.68
N ASN A 119 -1.80 -44.90 -12.97
CA ASN A 119 -3.01 -44.11 -13.17
C ASN A 119 -3.44 -43.51 -11.82
N GLY A 120 -3.11 -42.24 -11.58
CA GLY A 120 -3.54 -41.46 -10.43
C GLY A 120 -3.85 -40.02 -10.85
N ASP A 121 -4.96 -39.51 -10.32
CA ASP A 121 -5.52 -38.17 -10.54
C ASP A 121 -4.45 -37.05 -10.58
N VAL A 122 -4.41 -36.29 -11.68
CA VAL A 122 -3.47 -35.18 -11.86
C VAL A 122 -3.95 -33.99 -11.04
N SER A 123 -3.56 -33.94 -9.76
CA SER A 123 -3.75 -32.77 -8.91
C SER A 123 -2.85 -31.65 -9.41
N GLN A 124 -3.41 -30.70 -10.17
CA GLN A 124 -2.67 -29.47 -10.52
C GLN A 124 -2.27 -28.73 -9.23
N SER A 125 -0.97 -28.66 -8.97
CA SER A 125 -0.40 -27.83 -7.91
C SER A 125 -0.44 -26.36 -8.35
N TRP A 126 -1.03 -25.51 -7.52
CA TRP A 126 -1.07 -24.06 -7.72
C TRP A 126 -0.10 -23.41 -6.74
N THR A 127 0.86 -22.65 -7.24
CA THR A 127 1.78 -21.89 -6.39
C THR A 127 1.36 -20.43 -6.39
N THR A 128 1.10 -19.88 -5.20
CA THR A 128 0.88 -18.44 -5.06
C THR A 128 2.23 -17.75 -5.05
N THR A 129 2.53 -16.92 -6.04
CA THR A 129 3.75 -16.11 -6.04
C THR A 129 3.52 -14.84 -5.23
N THR A 130 4.54 -14.36 -4.53
CA THR A 130 4.46 -13.13 -3.73
C THR A 130 5.59 -12.17 -4.04
N SER A 131 5.43 -10.90 -3.68
CA SER A 131 6.48 -9.89 -3.79
C SER A 131 6.60 -9.07 -2.51
N PRO A 132 7.81 -8.64 -2.13
CA PRO A 132 7.99 -7.70 -1.04
C PRO A 132 7.13 -6.44 -1.23
N ALA A 133 6.45 -6.00 -0.17
CA ALA A 133 5.59 -4.82 -0.18
C ALA A 133 6.34 -3.56 -0.65
N VAL A 134 7.61 -3.40 -0.26
CA VAL A 134 8.46 -2.28 -0.67
C VAL A 134 8.53 -2.11 -2.20
N LYS A 135 8.37 -3.17 -2.99
CA LYS A 135 8.40 -3.11 -4.47
C LYS A 135 7.16 -2.46 -5.09
N PHE A 136 6.14 -2.16 -4.30
CA PHE A 136 4.92 -1.50 -4.76
C PHE A 136 4.97 0.01 -4.55
N PHE A 137 5.95 0.54 -3.82
CA PHE A 137 6.10 1.97 -3.58
C PHE A 137 7.18 2.54 -4.50
N ASP A 138 6.80 3.52 -5.32
CA ASP A 138 7.73 4.26 -6.17
C ASP A 138 8.52 5.30 -5.37
N GLN A 139 7.92 5.82 -4.29
CA GLN A 139 8.51 6.84 -3.43
C GLN A 139 8.34 6.49 -1.95
N LEU A 140 9.39 6.71 -1.16
CA LEU A 140 9.43 6.45 0.27
C LEU A 140 9.96 7.70 0.99
N GLU A 141 9.06 8.52 1.51
CA GLU A 141 9.38 9.66 2.37
C GLU A 141 9.15 9.23 3.83
N ILE A 142 10.16 8.68 4.50
CA ILE A 142 10.03 8.15 5.86
C ILE A 142 11.07 8.83 6.75
N TYR A 143 10.67 9.89 7.46
CA TYR A 143 11.52 10.65 8.38
C TYR A 143 10.71 11.64 9.25
N PRO A 144 11.17 11.98 10.46
CA PRO A 144 10.39 12.75 11.43
C PRO A 144 10.33 14.25 11.10
N THR A 145 9.38 14.62 10.24
CA THR A 145 9.07 16.02 9.91
C THR A 145 7.57 16.22 9.64
N ASP A 146 7.16 17.42 9.26
CA ASP A 146 5.78 17.73 8.86
C ASP A 146 5.42 17.10 7.50
N LYS A 147 4.17 16.62 7.32
CA LYS A 147 3.74 15.99 6.05
C LYS A 147 3.83 16.94 4.86
N THR A 148 3.73 18.25 5.06
CA THR A 148 3.97 19.22 3.97
C THR A 148 5.39 19.15 3.41
N VAL A 149 6.40 18.78 4.22
CA VAL A 149 7.79 18.60 3.73
C VAL A 149 7.89 17.36 2.85
N HIS A 150 7.25 16.26 3.27
CA HIS A 150 7.18 15.02 2.49
C HIS A 150 6.57 15.28 1.11
N PHE A 151 5.41 15.96 1.07
CA PHE A 151 4.74 16.27 -0.19
C PHE A 151 5.51 17.24 -1.09
N LYS A 152 6.28 18.18 -0.52
CA LYS A 152 7.19 19.02 -1.31
C LYS A 152 8.29 18.19 -1.97
N GLU A 153 8.84 17.21 -1.26
CA GLU A 153 9.84 16.31 -1.85
C GLU A 153 9.22 15.38 -2.90
N LEU A 154 8.02 14.85 -2.67
CA LEU A 154 7.27 14.10 -3.69
C LEU A 154 7.02 14.93 -4.95
N HIS A 155 6.56 16.17 -4.81
CA HIS A 155 6.36 17.08 -5.92
C HIS A 155 7.66 17.32 -6.70
N LYS A 156 8.77 17.55 -6.00
CA LYS A 156 10.09 17.73 -6.60
C LYS A 156 10.59 16.50 -7.35
N LYS A 157 10.41 15.30 -6.79
CA LYS A 157 10.87 14.02 -7.40
C LYS A 157 10.02 13.59 -8.59
N THR A 158 8.72 13.84 -8.54
CA THR A 158 7.76 13.32 -9.54
C THR A 158 7.35 14.36 -10.58
N GLY A 159 7.50 15.65 -10.28
CA GLY A 159 6.98 16.75 -11.10
C GLY A 159 5.45 16.85 -11.11
N LEU A 160 4.73 16.01 -10.36
CA LEU A 160 3.27 15.99 -10.34
C LEU A 160 2.73 17.17 -9.54
N PRO A 161 1.69 17.88 -10.02
CA PRO A 161 1.07 18.94 -9.24
C PRO A 161 0.32 18.35 -8.04
N TYR A 162 0.26 19.09 -6.94
CA TYR A 162 -0.41 18.64 -5.71
C TYR A 162 -1.89 18.26 -5.91
N SER A 163 -2.58 18.91 -6.84
CA SER A 163 -3.96 18.59 -7.22
C SER A 163 -4.12 17.17 -7.78
N GLU A 164 -3.06 16.57 -8.32
CA GLU A 164 -3.07 15.17 -8.81
C GLU A 164 -2.69 14.16 -7.71
N MET A 165 -2.59 14.60 -6.46
CA MET A 165 -2.20 13.78 -5.32
C MET A 165 -3.39 13.55 -4.37
N LEU A 166 -3.55 12.28 -3.98
CA LEU A 166 -4.49 11.85 -2.93
C LEU A 166 -3.70 11.23 -1.77
N PHE A 167 -4.07 11.57 -0.54
CA PHE A 167 -3.35 11.15 0.64
C PHE A 167 -4.29 10.56 1.70
N PHE A 168 -3.91 9.40 2.24
CA PHE A 168 -4.58 8.73 3.35
C PHE A 168 -3.67 8.72 4.59
N ASP A 169 -4.19 9.18 5.72
CA ASP A 169 -3.46 9.30 6.99
C ASP A 169 -4.46 9.36 8.15
N ASP A 170 -4.18 8.67 9.25
CA ASP A 170 -5.06 8.59 10.43
C ASP A 170 -5.00 9.84 11.33
N GLU A 171 -3.96 10.65 11.17
CA GLU A 171 -3.63 11.72 12.08
C GLU A 171 -4.10 13.07 11.51
N ARG A 172 -5.18 13.58 12.08
CA ARG A 172 -5.91 14.76 11.62
C ARG A 172 -5.04 16.00 11.43
N ARG A 173 -3.97 16.19 12.21
CA ARG A 173 -3.08 17.35 12.05
C ARG A 173 -2.33 17.35 10.71
N ASN A 174 -2.14 16.19 10.09
CA ASN A 174 -1.50 16.02 8.78
C ASN A 174 -2.40 16.51 7.61
N ARG A 175 -3.65 16.90 7.88
CA ARG A 175 -4.54 17.59 6.92
C ARG A 175 -3.95 18.90 6.40
N ASN A 176 -2.95 19.46 7.05
CA ASN A 176 -2.26 20.66 6.60
C ASN A 176 -1.68 20.57 5.17
N VAL A 177 -1.48 19.36 4.62
CA VAL A 177 -1.10 19.17 3.21
C VAL A 177 -2.14 19.69 2.22
N GLU A 178 -3.41 19.85 2.63
CA GLU A 178 -4.45 20.46 1.78
C GLU A 178 -4.10 21.90 1.41
N LYS A 179 -3.28 22.61 2.20
CA LYS A 179 -2.76 23.95 1.86
C LYS A 179 -1.88 23.96 0.61
N LEU A 180 -1.32 22.81 0.23
CA LEU A 180 -0.55 22.64 -1.01
C LEU A 180 -1.46 22.30 -2.21
N GLY A 181 -2.70 21.87 -1.97
CA GLY A 181 -3.62 21.39 -3.00
C GLY A 181 -3.82 19.87 -3.02
N VAL A 182 -3.19 19.12 -2.11
CA VAL A 182 -3.36 17.67 -1.96
C VAL A 182 -4.77 17.37 -1.44
N THR A 183 -5.42 16.33 -1.95
CA THR A 183 -6.67 15.83 -1.32
C THR A 183 -6.33 14.93 -0.14
N PHE A 184 -6.77 15.30 1.05
CA PHE A 184 -6.53 14.54 2.30
C PHE A 184 -7.77 13.73 2.70
N ILE A 185 -7.56 12.46 3.03
CA ILE A 185 -8.58 11.56 3.57
C ILE A 185 -8.14 11.08 4.94
N LEU A 186 -8.94 11.41 5.95
CA LEU A 186 -8.73 10.93 7.31
C LEU A 186 -9.05 9.43 7.38
N VAL A 187 -8.06 8.64 7.78
CA VAL A 187 -8.26 7.22 8.10
C VAL A 187 -8.88 7.12 9.49
N PRO A 188 -10.00 6.42 9.67
CA PRO A 188 -10.57 6.22 11.00
C PRO A 188 -9.65 5.40 11.89
N GLU A 189 -9.51 5.82 13.15
CA GLU A 189 -8.70 5.16 14.16
C GLU A 189 -9.03 3.67 14.28
N GLY A 190 -8.00 2.82 14.32
CA GLY A 190 -8.12 1.37 14.49
C GLY A 190 -8.70 0.59 13.30
N ARG A 191 -8.98 1.26 12.17
CA ARG A 191 -9.56 0.61 10.97
C ARG A 191 -8.57 0.44 9.83
N GLY A 192 -7.63 1.38 9.69
CA GLY A 192 -6.73 1.41 8.53
C GLY A 192 -7.43 1.73 7.22
N VAL A 193 -6.66 1.65 6.13
CA VAL A 193 -7.19 1.77 4.78
C VAL A 193 -7.87 0.47 4.36
N ASP A 194 -9.15 0.59 4.01
CA ASP A 194 -9.92 -0.48 3.39
C ASP A 194 -10.52 -0.06 2.04
N ASN A 195 -11.09 -1.02 1.31
CA ASN A 195 -11.66 -0.80 -0.01
C ASN A 195 -12.76 0.27 -0.01
N LYS A 196 -13.52 0.40 1.08
CA LYS A 196 -14.58 1.39 1.19
C LYS A 196 -13.97 2.79 1.33
N LEU A 197 -13.07 2.99 2.29
CA LEU A 197 -12.40 4.26 2.51
C LEU A 197 -11.64 4.71 1.27
N PHE A 198 -10.93 3.78 0.62
CA PHE A 198 -10.19 4.04 -0.60
C PHE A 198 -11.10 4.54 -1.74
N LYS A 199 -12.23 3.87 -2.00
CA LYS A 199 -13.23 4.30 -2.99
C LYS A 199 -13.84 5.66 -2.63
N ASP A 200 -14.13 5.89 -1.35
CA ASP A 200 -14.65 7.15 -0.86
C ASP A 200 -13.64 8.29 -1.10
N GLY A 201 -12.35 8.03 -0.87
CA GLY A 201 -11.26 8.97 -1.14
C GLY A 201 -11.09 9.30 -2.62
N LEU A 202 -11.14 8.31 -3.50
CA LEU A 202 -11.13 8.54 -4.95
C LEU A 202 -12.31 9.39 -5.41
N ARG A 203 -13.50 9.17 -4.83
CA ARG A 203 -14.69 9.98 -5.15
C ARG A 203 -14.52 11.42 -4.66
N GLU A 204 -13.97 11.63 -3.48
CA GLU A 204 -13.69 12.97 -2.96
C GLU A 204 -12.67 13.72 -3.82
N TRP A 205 -11.59 13.06 -4.23
CA TRP A 205 -10.60 13.63 -5.14
C TRP A 205 -11.24 14.05 -6.48
N ARG A 206 -12.07 13.20 -7.09
CA ARG A 206 -12.76 13.52 -8.36
C ARG A 206 -13.73 14.69 -8.24
N LYS A 207 -14.42 14.84 -7.10
CA LYS A 207 -15.31 16.00 -6.87
C LYS A 207 -14.55 17.33 -6.89
N ARG A 208 -13.32 17.33 -6.39
CA ARG A 208 -12.45 18.52 -6.36
C ARG A 208 -11.74 18.78 -7.69
N HIS A 209 -11.64 17.74 -8.53
CA HIS A 209 -10.91 17.77 -9.80
C HIS A 209 -11.79 17.21 -10.94
N PRO A 210 -12.89 17.90 -11.30
CA PRO A 210 -13.73 17.47 -12.41
C PRO A 210 -12.92 17.47 -13.71
N GLU A 211 -13.24 16.54 -14.61
CA GLU A 211 -12.64 16.57 -15.95
C GLU A 211 -12.95 17.91 -16.62
N PRO A 212 -12.01 18.48 -17.38
CA PRO A 212 -12.33 19.58 -18.26
C PRO A 212 -13.49 19.15 -19.16
N THR A 213 -14.60 19.88 -19.14
CA THR A 213 -15.67 19.69 -20.11
C THR A 213 -15.04 19.83 -21.50
N PRO A 214 -15.27 18.90 -22.46
CA PRO A 214 -14.78 19.07 -23.82
C PRO A 214 -15.19 20.46 -24.31
N SER A 215 -14.24 21.27 -24.77
CA SER A 215 -14.55 22.60 -25.29
C SER A 215 -15.44 22.46 -26.52
N ALA A 216 -16.40 23.38 -26.67
CA ALA A 216 -17.31 23.42 -27.82
C ALA A 216 -16.62 23.65 -29.19
N SER A 217 -15.28 23.69 -29.23
CA SER A 217 -14.45 23.72 -30.44
C SER A 217 -14.17 22.33 -31.03
N ASP A 218 -14.45 21.26 -30.28
CA ASP A 218 -14.05 19.89 -30.63
C ASP A 218 -15.27 19.02 -31.04
N ALA A 219 -16.40 19.66 -31.40
CA ALA A 219 -17.64 19.04 -31.88
C ALA A 219 -18.00 19.51 -33.28
#